data_AF-A0A9W8DCM6-F1
#
_entry.id   AF-A0A9W8DCM6-F1
#
_cell.length_a   1.000
_cell.length_b   1.000
_cell.length_c   1.000
_cell.angle_alpha   90.00
_cell.angle_beta   90.00
_cell.angle_gamma   90.00
#
_symmetry.space_group_name_H-M   'P 1'
#
loop_
_entity.id
_entity.type
_entity.pdbx_description
1 polymer ?
#
loop_
_entity_poly.entity_id
_entity_poly.type
_entity_poly.pdbx_seq_one_letter_code
_entity_poly.pdbx_strand_id
1 'polypeptide(L)'
;MEKFLAKQAALEAKQAKGPKEAKEAKAKPKKAAPKPKFINTTPEGEKKDMSQAMADSYDPVAVESAWYSWWEAQDYFKPIDSPKKFVVTAPPPNITGMLHIGHAMFIAIQDALVRWNRMCGVTTLFVPGIDHAGISAQSVVEKKIWKEQGKTRHDFGREALVNMVWD
;
A
#
# COMPACT_ATOMS: atom_id res chain seq x y z
N MET A 1 -26.46 26.89 -35.91
CA MET A 1 -25.64 28.05 -35.50
C MET A 1 -26.12 28.69 -34.19
N GLU A 2 -27.42 28.76 -33.93
CA GLU A 2 -27.97 29.38 -32.70
C GLU A 2 -27.47 28.78 -31.37
N LYS A 3 -27.33 27.44 -31.29
CA LYS A 3 -26.80 26.78 -30.09
C LYS A 3 -25.32 27.09 -29.80
N PHE A 4 -24.55 27.51 -30.81
CA PHE A 4 -23.15 27.89 -30.65
C PHE A 4 -23.02 29.33 -30.14
N LEU A 5 -23.86 30.23 -30.68
CA LEU A 5 -23.96 31.62 -30.22
C LEU A 5 -24.47 31.71 -28.77
N ALA A 6 -25.45 30.88 -28.38
CA ALA A 6 -25.91 30.80 -26.99
C ALA A 6 -24.81 30.31 -26.03
N LYS A 7 -23.91 29.44 -26.50
CA LYS A 7 -22.79 28.91 -25.70
C LYS A 7 -21.65 29.93 -25.57
N GLN A 8 -21.41 30.75 -26.60
CA GLN A 8 -20.49 31.89 -26.53
C GLN A 8 -21.02 32.99 -25.61
N ALA A 9 -22.30 33.36 -25.72
CA ALA A 9 -22.92 34.35 -24.84
C ALA A 9 -22.90 33.93 -23.35
N ALA A 10 -23.06 32.63 -23.06
CA ALA A 10 -22.96 32.11 -21.70
C ALA A 10 -21.52 32.10 -21.14
N LEU A 11 -20.51 32.03 -22.02
CA LEU A 11 -19.10 32.11 -21.67
C LEU A 11 -18.68 33.56 -21.42
N GLU A 12 -19.17 34.49 -22.23
CA GLU A 12 -18.92 35.93 -22.07
C GLU A 12 -19.64 36.50 -20.83
N ALA A 13 -20.87 36.06 -20.55
CA ALA A 13 -21.59 36.43 -19.33
C ALA A 13 -20.91 35.90 -18.04
N LYS A 14 -20.11 34.83 -18.14
CA LYS A 14 -19.28 34.33 -17.04
C LYS A 14 -17.97 35.12 -16.88
N GLN A 15 -17.45 35.73 -17.94
CA GLN A 15 -16.26 36.58 -17.89
C GLN A 15 -16.57 38.04 -17.50
N ALA A 16 -17.81 38.52 -17.69
CA ALA A 16 -18.21 39.89 -17.36
C ALA A 16 -18.57 40.15 -15.88
N LYS A 17 -18.54 39.14 -15.00
CA LYS A 17 -18.70 39.36 -13.55
C LYS A 17 -17.35 39.65 -12.90
N GLY A 18 -17.03 40.95 -12.83
CA GLY A 18 -15.99 41.52 -11.96
C GLY A 18 -16.20 41.19 -10.47
N PRO A 19 -15.22 41.53 -9.61
CA PRO A 19 -14.88 40.76 -8.43
C PRO A 19 -15.98 40.76 -7.37
N LYS A 20 -16.38 39.56 -6.95
CA LYS A 20 -17.14 39.36 -5.71
C LYS A 20 -16.28 39.87 -4.54
N GLU A 21 -16.92 40.66 -3.68
CA GLU A 21 -16.43 41.17 -2.40
C GLU A 21 -15.55 40.17 -1.65
N ALA A 22 -14.45 40.69 -1.09
CA ALA A 22 -13.48 39.96 -0.30
C ALA A 22 -14.15 39.30 0.92
N LYS A 23 -14.47 38.01 0.80
CA LYS A 23 -14.55 37.13 1.96
C LYS A 23 -13.15 37.01 2.52
N GLU A 24 -12.97 37.44 3.77
CA GLU A 24 -11.76 37.25 4.57
C GLU A 24 -11.12 35.90 4.27
N ALA A 25 -9.88 35.95 3.78
CA ALA A 25 -9.03 34.79 3.65
C ALA A 25 -8.80 34.24 5.07
N LYS A 26 -9.57 33.22 5.46
CA LYS A 26 -9.18 32.33 6.55
C LYS A 26 -7.77 31.87 6.23
N ALA A 27 -6.82 32.30 7.07
CA ALA A 27 -5.42 32.00 6.94
C ALA A 27 -5.25 30.50 6.66
N LYS A 28 -4.65 30.17 5.51
CA LYS A 28 -4.15 28.82 5.26
C LYS A 28 -3.28 28.46 6.47
N PRO A 29 -3.50 27.31 7.14
CA PRO A 29 -2.63 26.92 8.23
C PRO A 29 -1.20 26.90 7.67
N LYS A 30 -0.30 27.60 8.36
CA LYS A 30 1.13 27.63 8.05
C LYS A 30 1.57 26.20 7.77
N LYS A 31 2.27 25.98 6.64
CA LYS A 31 2.94 24.70 6.35
C LYS A 31 3.64 24.27 7.64
N ALA A 32 3.21 23.12 8.20
CA ALA A 32 3.83 22.56 9.38
C ALA A 32 5.34 22.49 9.14
N ALA A 33 6.12 22.95 10.12
CA ALA A 33 7.57 22.81 10.10
C ALA A 33 7.93 21.35 9.76
N PRO A 34 9.00 21.10 8.99
CA PRO A 34 9.41 19.73 8.66
C PRO A 34 9.60 18.96 9.97
N LYS A 35 8.78 17.92 10.18
CA LYS A 35 8.89 17.07 11.36
C LYS A 35 10.31 16.51 11.43
N PRO A 36 10.97 16.51 12.60
CA PRO A 36 12.28 15.89 12.74
C PRO A 36 12.21 14.43 12.28
N LYS A 37 13.24 13.98 11.56
CA LYS A 37 13.30 12.59 11.11
C LYS A 37 13.35 11.68 12.33
N PHE A 38 12.39 10.78 12.46
CA PHE A 38 12.38 9.77 13.50
C PHE A 38 13.60 8.85 13.37
N ILE A 39 14.31 8.61 14.47
CA ILE A 39 15.43 7.67 14.56
C ILE A 39 14.98 6.57 15.50
N ASN A 40 14.99 5.32 15.03
CA ASN A 40 14.68 4.17 15.87
C ASN A 40 15.89 3.83 16.74
N THR A 41 15.75 3.96 18.06
CA THR A 41 16.78 3.61 19.05
C THR A 41 16.56 2.23 19.68
N THR A 42 15.50 1.52 19.30
CA THR A 42 15.16 0.20 19.86
C THR A 42 16.01 -0.88 19.18
N PRO A 43 16.69 -1.75 19.93
CA PRO A 43 17.34 -2.93 19.37
C PRO A 43 16.34 -3.85 18.65
N GLU A 44 16.83 -4.60 17.66
CA GLU A 44 16.01 -5.52 16.89
C GLU A 44 15.42 -6.61 17.79
N GLY A 45 14.11 -6.85 17.68
CA GLY A 45 13.40 -7.84 18.49
C GLY A 45 13.04 -7.41 19.90
N GLU A 46 13.49 -6.24 20.37
CA GLU A 46 13.14 -5.72 21.68
C GLU A 46 11.84 -4.89 21.66
N LYS A 47 11.16 -4.89 22.81
CA LYS A 47 9.96 -4.07 22.97
C LYS A 47 10.34 -2.60 22.96
N LYS A 48 9.65 -1.83 22.13
CA LYS A 48 9.82 -0.38 22.07
C LYS A 48 9.70 0.28 23.44
N ASP A 49 10.65 1.15 23.76
CA ASP A 49 10.60 1.97 24.97
C ASP A 49 9.50 3.04 24.84
N MET A 50 8.58 3.02 25.81
CA MET A 50 7.44 3.93 25.89
C MET A 50 7.56 4.88 27.10
N SER A 51 8.73 4.95 27.75
CA SER A 51 8.99 5.80 28.91
C SER A 51 9.20 7.28 28.57
N GLN A 52 9.53 7.58 27.31
CA GLN A 52 9.75 8.94 26.84
C GLN A 52 8.45 9.75 26.82
N ALA A 53 8.58 11.07 26.88
CA ALA A 53 7.45 11.98 26.77
C ALA A 53 6.71 11.78 25.44
N MET A 54 5.38 11.79 25.50
CA MET A 54 4.53 11.66 24.32
C MET A 54 4.76 12.83 23.36
N ALA A 55 4.89 12.53 22.06
CA ALA A 55 4.99 13.56 21.04
C ALA A 55 3.68 14.36 20.90
N ASP A 56 3.79 15.62 20.51
CA ASP A 56 2.64 16.53 20.33
C ASP A 56 1.66 16.07 19.23
N SER A 57 2.09 15.17 18.33
CA SER A 57 1.25 14.65 17.26
C SER A 57 1.59 13.20 16.92
N TYR A 58 0.60 12.48 16.40
CA TYR A 58 0.80 11.13 15.88
C TYR A 58 1.77 11.12 14.69
N ASP A 59 2.73 10.20 14.74
CA ASP A 59 3.64 9.87 13.64
C ASP A 59 3.64 8.35 13.46
N PRO A 60 3.06 7.81 12.36
CA PRO A 60 2.99 6.37 12.14
C PRO A 60 4.37 5.73 12.00
N VAL A 61 5.35 6.43 11.41
CA VAL A 61 6.71 5.88 11.24
C VAL A 61 7.35 5.66 12.61
N ALA A 62 7.21 6.64 13.49
CA ALA A 62 7.66 6.51 14.86
C ALA A 62 6.90 5.38 15.57
N VAL A 63 5.57 5.35 15.48
CA VAL A 63 4.73 4.39 16.20
C VAL A 63 4.99 2.97 15.74
N GLU A 64 4.95 2.67 14.45
CA GLU A 64 5.05 1.31 13.88
C GLU A 64 6.46 0.71 13.99
N SER A 65 7.49 1.55 14.13
CA SER A 65 8.87 1.10 14.30
C SER A 65 9.03 0.12 15.47
N ALA A 66 9.90 -0.86 15.31
CA ALA A 66 10.25 -1.92 16.27
C ALA A 66 9.14 -2.93 16.64
N TRP A 67 7.85 -2.64 16.41
CA TRP A 67 6.77 -3.58 16.79
C TRP A 67 6.82 -4.89 16.03
N TYR A 68 7.04 -4.85 14.72
CA TYR A 68 7.01 -6.07 13.91
C TYR A 68 8.13 -7.03 14.31
N SER A 69 9.37 -6.53 14.41
CA SER A 69 10.51 -7.32 14.89
C SER A 69 10.29 -7.88 16.29
N TRP A 70 9.69 -7.08 17.19
CA TRP A 70 9.35 -7.56 18.53
C TRP A 70 8.26 -8.64 18.50
N TRP A 71 7.23 -8.50 17.67
CA TRP A 71 6.18 -9.52 17.52
C TRP A 71 6.73 -10.85 17.00
N GLU A 72 7.68 -10.80 16.06
CA GLU A 72 8.40 -11.99 15.59
C GLU A 72 9.23 -12.62 16.71
N ALA A 73 10.01 -11.82 17.44
CA ALA A 73 10.84 -12.30 18.54
C ALA A 73 10.03 -12.88 19.72
N GLN A 74 8.80 -12.42 19.92
CA GLN A 74 7.89 -12.94 20.94
C GLN A 74 6.98 -14.06 20.45
N ASP A 75 7.18 -14.55 19.22
CA ASP A 75 6.40 -15.65 18.65
C ASP A 75 4.88 -15.38 18.58
N TYR A 76 4.44 -14.12 18.51
CA TYR A 76 3.01 -13.77 18.49
C TYR A 76 2.25 -14.24 17.25
N PHE A 77 2.98 -14.68 16.23
CA PHE A 77 2.42 -15.30 15.04
C PHE A 77 2.19 -16.81 15.19
N LYS A 78 2.72 -17.45 16.25
CA LYS A 78 2.49 -18.86 16.50
C LYS A 78 1.01 -19.12 16.86
N PRO A 79 0.41 -20.20 16.34
CA PRO A 79 -0.94 -20.58 16.69
C PRO A 79 -1.02 -21.06 18.13
N ILE A 80 -2.14 -20.78 18.79
CA ILE A 80 -2.51 -21.39 20.07
C ILE A 80 -3.20 -22.74 19.83
N ASP A 81 -3.12 -23.66 20.79
CA ASP A 81 -3.88 -24.91 20.75
C ASP A 81 -5.31 -24.68 21.29
N SER A 82 -6.31 -24.95 20.47
CA SER A 82 -7.72 -24.73 20.77
C SER A 82 -8.59 -25.65 19.90
N PRO A 83 -9.73 -26.16 20.41
CA PRO A 83 -10.62 -26.99 19.61
C PRO A 83 -11.28 -26.21 18.45
N LYS A 84 -11.37 -24.87 18.55
CA LYS A 84 -11.92 -24.01 17.50
C LYS A 84 -10.81 -23.57 16.56
N LYS A 85 -11.06 -23.68 15.25
CA LYS A 85 -10.11 -23.34 14.19
C LYS A 85 -10.69 -22.29 13.25
N PHE A 86 -9.88 -21.29 12.90
CA PHE A 86 -10.18 -20.30 11.88
C PHE A 86 -9.03 -20.27 10.88
N VAL A 87 -9.33 -20.55 9.61
CA VAL A 87 -8.32 -20.59 8.54
C VAL A 87 -8.74 -19.62 7.45
N VAL A 88 -7.82 -18.78 7.03
CA VAL A 88 -8.00 -17.88 5.89
C VAL A 88 -6.78 -17.93 4.98
N THR A 89 -7.02 -17.97 3.67
CA THR A 89 -5.98 -17.90 2.65
C THR A 89 -5.95 -16.48 2.10
N ALA A 90 -4.77 -15.86 2.06
CA ALA A 90 -4.59 -14.63 1.32
C ALA A 90 -4.75 -14.94 -0.18
N PRO A 91 -5.64 -14.26 -0.92
CA PRO A 91 -5.65 -14.31 -2.36
C PRO A 91 -4.24 -13.96 -2.85
N PRO A 92 -3.53 -14.88 -3.51
CA PRO A 92 -2.14 -14.66 -3.84
C PRO A 92 -2.04 -13.52 -4.86
N PRO A 93 -1.28 -12.44 -4.60
CA PRO A 93 -1.07 -11.40 -5.59
C PRO A 93 -0.22 -11.92 -6.74
N ASN A 94 -0.46 -11.39 -7.94
CA ASN A 94 0.32 -11.71 -9.12
C ASN A 94 1.73 -11.10 -9.03
N ILE A 95 2.76 -11.81 -9.52
CA ILE A 95 4.16 -11.31 -9.64
C ILE A 95 4.38 -10.24 -10.72
N THR A 96 3.35 -9.47 -11.08
CA THR A 96 3.34 -8.62 -12.27
C THR A 96 3.69 -7.15 -12.01
N GLY A 97 4.05 -6.80 -10.77
CA GLY A 97 4.45 -5.46 -10.40
C GLY A 97 4.23 -5.13 -8.92
N MET A 98 4.03 -3.84 -8.63
CA MET A 98 3.82 -3.35 -7.27
C MET A 98 2.38 -3.54 -6.80
N LEU A 99 2.22 -3.80 -5.50
CA LEU A 99 0.91 -3.83 -4.86
C LEU A 99 0.28 -2.43 -4.84
N HIS A 100 -0.99 -2.34 -5.22
CA HIS A 100 -1.82 -1.14 -5.05
C HIS A 100 -2.78 -1.22 -3.85
N ILE A 101 -3.47 -0.11 -3.55
CA ILE A 101 -4.41 0.04 -2.41
C ILE A 101 -5.47 -1.06 -2.30
N GLY A 102 -5.92 -1.62 -3.43
CA GLY A 102 -6.83 -2.78 -3.43
C GLY A 102 -6.27 -3.98 -2.65
N HIS A 103 -4.99 -4.32 -2.80
CA HIS A 103 -4.38 -5.40 -2.02
C HIS A 103 -4.35 -5.08 -0.53
N ALA A 104 -3.98 -3.84 -0.18
CA ALA A 104 -3.94 -3.39 1.20
C ALA A 104 -5.33 -3.50 1.87
N MET A 105 -6.40 -3.14 1.16
CA MET A 105 -7.76 -3.25 1.67
C MET A 105 -8.14 -4.69 2.00
N PHE A 106 -7.90 -5.65 1.09
CA PHE A 106 -8.23 -7.06 1.33
C PHE A 106 -7.39 -7.67 2.45
N ILE A 107 -6.08 -7.40 2.46
CA ILE A 107 -5.18 -7.89 3.52
C ILE A 107 -5.55 -7.30 4.87
N ALA A 108 -5.90 -6.01 4.96
CA ALA A 108 -6.30 -5.38 6.22
C ALA A 108 -7.56 -6.02 6.81
N ILE A 109 -8.55 -6.35 5.98
CA ILE A 109 -9.77 -7.04 6.43
C ILE A 109 -9.44 -8.44 6.95
N GLN A 110 -8.62 -9.20 6.22
CA GLN A 110 -8.23 -10.55 6.61
C GLN A 110 -7.39 -10.55 7.89
N ASP A 111 -6.42 -9.66 8.00
CA ASP A 111 -5.59 -9.50 9.20
C ASP A 111 -6.43 -9.12 10.42
N ALA A 112 -7.40 -8.22 10.28
CA ALA A 112 -8.33 -7.87 11.36
C ALA A 112 -9.14 -9.09 11.84
N LEU A 113 -9.65 -9.91 10.91
CA LEU A 113 -10.37 -11.15 11.27
C LEU A 113 -9.45 -12.16 11.96
N VAL A 114 -8.21 -12.32 11.50
CA VAL A 114 -7.22 -13.21 12.12
C VAL A 114 -6.92 -12.75 13.55
N ARG A 115 -6.64 -11.46 13.75
CA ARG A 115 -6.37 -10.90 15.08
C ARG A 115 -7.56 -11.09 16.02
N TRP A 116 -8.77 -10.78 15.55
CA TRP A 116 -9.99 -10.96 16.33
C TRP A 116 -10.17 -12.41 16.79
N ASN A 117 -10.08 -13.38 15.87
CA ASN A 117 -10.22 -14.80 16.21
C ASN A 117 -9.13 -15.27 17.18
N ARG A 118 -7.88 -14.81 17.02
CA ARG A 118 -6.78 -15.11 17.94
C ARG A 118 -7.06 -14.57 19.34
N MET A 119 -7.56 -13.34 19.45
CA MET A 119 -7.97 -12.74 20.72
C MET A 119 -9.15 -13.47 21.38
N CYS A 120 -10.01 -14.10 20.59
CA CYS A 120 -11.11 -14.95 21.09
C CYS A 120 -10.68 -16.37 21.47
N GLY A 121 -9.38 -16.69 21.49
CA GLY A 121 -8.88 -18.01 21.86
C GLY A 121 -9.11 -19.09 20.80
N VAL A 122 -9.27 -18.71 19.54
CA VAL A 122 -9.41 -19.63 18.39
C VAL A 122 -8.04 -19.87 17.76
N THR A 123 -7.73 -21.13 17.39
CA THR A 123 -6.53 -21.46 16.62
C THR A 123 -6.64 -20.86 15.22
N THR A 124 -5.80 -19.88 14.90
CA THR A 124 -5.83 -19.18 13.61
C THR A 124 -4.69 -19.59 12.69
N LEU A 125 -4.99 -19.85 11.42
CA LEU A 125 -3.99 -19.98 10.36
C LEU A 125 -4.27 -18.96 9.26
N PHE A 126 -3.30 -18.09 8.99
CA PHE A 126 -3.30 -17.20 7.84
C PHE A 126 -2.27 -17.72 6.82
N VAL A 127 -2.74 -18.18 5.66
CA VAL A 127 -1.87 -18.75 4.63
C VAL A 127 -1.53 -17.68 3.60
N PRO A 128 -0.29 -17.15 3.58
CA PRO A 128 0.16 -16.27 2.50
C PRO A 128 0.53 -17.07 1.25
N GLY A 129 0.60 -16.39 0.11
CA GLY A 129 1.03 -16.97 -1.16
C GLY A 129 1.25 -15.90 -2.19
N ILE A 130 1.87 -16.27 -3.32
CA ILE A 130 2.10 -15.40 -4.48
C ILE A 130 1.75 -16.23 -5.73
N ASP A 131 1.13 -15.60 -6.73
CA ASP A 131 0.75 -16.25 -7.97
C ASP A 131 1.74 -15.90 -9.08
N HIS A 132 2.29 -16.94 -9.72
CA HIS A 132 3.12 -16.84 -10.92
C HIS A 132 2.44 -16.10 -12.07
N ALA A 133 1.10 -16.03 -12.10
CA ALA A 133 0.30 -15.23 -13.02
C ALA A 133 0.51 -15.52 -14.52
N GLY A 134 1.17 -16.64 -14.87
CA GLY A 134 1.37 -17.16 -16.22
C GLY A 134 1.55 -16.10 -17.32
N ILE A 135 0.53 -15.96 -18.17
CA ILE A 135 0.52 -15.03 -19.30
C ILE A 135 0.71 -13.57 -18.87
N SER A 136 0.19 -13.19 -17.70
CA SER A 136 0.32 -11.83 -17.19
C SER A 136 1.78 -11.52 -16.85
N ALA A 137 2.48 -12.42 -16.16
CA ALA A 137 3.90 -12.27 -15.85
C ALA A 137 4.75 -12.23 -17.13
N GLN A 138 4.49 -13.15 -18.06
CA GLN A 138 5.16 -13.17 -19.36
C GLN A 138 4.98 -11.85 -20.12
N SER A 139 3.76 -11.28 -20.15
CA SER A 139 3.50 -10.00 -20.83
C SER A 139 4.27 -8.83 -20.20
N VAL A 140 4.44 -8.82 -18.87
CA VAL A 140 5.22 -7.79 -18.17
C VAL A 140 6.70 -7.90 -18.52
N VAL A 141 7.25 -9.12 -18.50
CA VAL A 141 8.65 -9.39 -18.87
C VAL A 141 8.92 -9.03 -20.33
N GLU A 142 8.05 -9.44 -21.26
CA GLU A 142 8.19 -9.09 -22.68
C GLU A 142 8.15 -7.57 -22.93
N LYS A 143 7.27 -6.84 -22.22
CA LYS A 143 7.24 -5.37 -22.28
C LYS A 143 8.51 -4.74 -21.73
N LYS A 144 9.08 -5.30 -20.66
CA LYS A 144 10.36 -4.85 -20.08
C LYS A 144 11.51 -5.06 -21.07
N ILE A 145 11.63 -6.26 -21.65
CA ILE A 145 12.64 -6.60 -22.67
C ILE A 145 12.55 -5.66 -23.86
N TRP A 146 11.33 -5.41 -24.37
CA TRP A 146 11.13 -4.49 -25.48
C TRP A 146 11.61 -3.07 -25.13
N LYS A 147 11.26 -2.58 -23.93
CA LYS A 147 11.64 -1.23 -23.48
C LYS A 147 13.14 -1.07 -23.26
N GLU A 148 13.81 -2.10 -22.76
CA GLU A 148 15.24 -2.04 -22.39
C GLU A 148 16.17 -2.40 -23.55
N GLN A 149 15.77 -3.34 -24.41
CA GLN A 149 16.64 -3.93 -25.42
C GLN A 149 16.10 -3.80 -26.85
N GLY A 150 14.83 -3.40 -27.03
CA GLY A 150 14.19 -3.36 -28.36
C GLY A 150 14.00 -4.74 -29.00
N LYS A 151 14.06 -5.81 -28.19
CA LYS A 151 13.94 -7.21 -28.61
C LYS A 151 12.60 -7.80 -28.20
N THR A 152 12.24 -8.89 -28.85
CA THR A 152 11.02 -9.66 -28.60
C THR A 152 11.36 -11.05 -28.07
N ARG A 153 10.35 -11.77 -27.54
CA ARG A 153 10.51 -13.16 -27.08
C ARG A 153 11.09 -14.11 -28.14
N HIS A 154 10.90 -13.79 -29.42
CA HIS A 154 11.34 -14.61 -30.54
C HIS A 154 12.86 -14.56 -30.73
N ASP A 155 13.53 -13.58 -30.13
CA ASP A 155 14.98 -13.38 -30.26
C ASP A 155 15.81 -14.22 -29.27
N PHE A 156 15.19 -14.83 -28.25
CA PHE A 156 15.91 -15.49 -27.14
C PHE A 156 15.72 -17.00 -27.07
N GLY A 157 14.69 -17.56 -27.72
CA GLY A 157 14.30 -18.96 -27.53
C GLY A 157 13.69 -19.24 -26.14
N ARG A 158 13.16 -20.45 -25.95
CA ARG A 158 12.35 -20.78 -24.75
C ARG A 158 13.16 -20.74 -23.45
N GLU A 159 14.32 -21.40 -23.41
CA GLU A 159 15.08 -21.55 -22.16
C GLU A 159 15.59 -20.21 -21.63
N ALA A 160 16.16 -19.37 -22.51
CA ALA A 160 16.62 -18.05 -22.10
C ALA A 160 15.47 -17.15 -21.64
N LEU A 161 14.31 -17.21 -22.31
CA LEU A 161 13.13 -16.46 -21.88
C LEU A 161 12.62 -16.92 -20.51
N VAL A 162 12.61 -18.23 -20.25
CA VAL A 162 12.19 -18.77 -18.93
C VAL A 162 13.13 -18.27 -17.83
N ASN A 163 14.44 -18.27 -18.05
CA ASN A 163 15.40 -17.72 -17.08
C ASN A 163 15.14 -16.24 -16.82
N MET A 164 14.89 -15.45 -17.87
CA MET A 164 14.54 -14.02 -17.72
C MET A 164 13.21 -13.77 -16.98
N VAL A 165 12.30 -14.75 -16.93
CA VAL A 165 11.05 -14.65 -16.15
C VAL A 165 11.29 -14.97 -14.67
N TRP A 166 12.31 -15.76 -14.34
CA TRP A 166 12.71 -16.06 -12.97
C TRP A 166 13.55 -14.95 -12.33
N ASP A 167 14.27 -14.16 -13.15
CA ASP A 167 15.06 -13.00 -12.73
C ASP A 167 14.19 -11.75 -12.43
#